data_AF-A0A646KS64-F1
#
_entry.id   AF-A0A646KS64-F1
#
_cell.length_a   1.000
_cell.length_b   1.000
_cell.length_c   1.000
_cell.angle_alpha   90.00
_cell.angle_beta   90.00
_cell.angle_gamma   90.00
#
_symmetry.space_group_name_H-M   'P 1'
#
loop_
_entity.id
_entity.type
_entity.pdbx_description
1 polymer ?
#
loop_
_entity_poly.entity_id
_entity_poly.type
_entity_poly.pdbx_seq_one_letter_code
_entity_poly.pdbx_strand_id
1 'polypeptide(L)'
;MHREPSTPHIRREDPPAILPGEFDALFHGEARTGGFSRVARIVDPALPPEAEPFSFLCTDLLHHIAAELALKEGEVLADLGCGRGGPGLWLARAAHADLVGVDFSPVAVAQARQRAATYAMKGTAHFVVNGLTTTGLPRASVSAAVSIDALQYADDRAAAAQEARRILRPSGRLVVTGWHPLSPGDPRLPERHRHSDWPAVLCAAGFTAVECHARPAWSDTYESIYRVALQLGDPGPDTALAGLQSEARRRLPTAHLLRRVAVTAVSG
;
A
#
# COMPACT_ATOMS: atom_id res chain seq x y z
N MET A 1 -15.79 53.01 -19.94
CA MET A 1 -15.01 52.50 -18.80
C MET A 1 -15.76 51.30 -18.23
N HIS A 2 -15.65 50.14 -18.88
CA HIS A 2 -16.33 48.91 -18.47
C HIS A 2 -15.39 48.11 -17.56
N ARG A 3 -15.83 47.84 -16.32
CA ARG A 3 -15.16 46.91 -15.41
C ARG A 3 -15.74 45.51 -15.65
N GLU A 4 -14.88 44.57 -16.01
CA GLU A 4 -15.22 43.14 -16.00
C GLU A 4 -15.39 42.65 -14.55
N PRO A 5 -16.33 41.73 -14.28
CA PRO A 5 -16.49 41.12 -12.97
C PRO A 5 -15.41 40.05 -12.77
N SER A 6 -14.58 40.27 -11.76
CA SER A 6 -13.57 39.34 -11.27
C SER A 6 -14.19 38.01 -10.82
N THR A 7 -13.87 36.94 -11.53
CA THR A 7 -14.20 35.56 -11.17
C THR A 7 -13.58 35.20 -9.82
N PRO A 8 -14.34 34.66 -8.85
CA PRO A 8 -13.77 34.27 -7.57
C PRO A 8 -12.86 33.06 -7.77
N HIS A 9 -11.58 33.21 -7.40
CA HIS A 9 -10.66 32.09 -7.26
C HIS A 9 -11.19 31.16 -6.16
N ILE A 10 -11.85 30.07 -6.57
CA ILE A 10 -12.11 28.94 -5.70
C ILE A 10 -10.74 28.37 -5.34
N ARG A 11 -10.30 28.61 -4.10
CA ARG A 11 -9.10 27.96 -3.56
C ARG A 11 -9.31 26.46 -3.68
N ARG A 12 -8.43 25.78 -4.41
CA ARG A 12 -8.29 24.33 -4.33
C ARG A 12 -7.88 24.02 -2.90
N GLU A 13 -8.83 23.58 -2.08
CA GLU A 13 -8.50 22.90 -0.84
C GLU A 13 -8.03 21.50 -1.23
N ASP A 14 -6.72 21.31 -1.30
CA ASP A 14 -6.14 19.98 -1.27
C ASP A 14 -6.59 19.34 0.06
N PRO A 15 -7.27 18.18 0.06
CA PRO A 15 -7.53 17.48 1.31
C PRO A 15 -6.17 17.15 1.93
N PRO A 16 -6.00 17.31 3.26
CA PRO A 16 -4.71 17.03 3.88
C PRO A 16 -4.35 15.57 3.58
N ALA A 17 -3.10 15.34 3.17
CA ALA A 17 -2.46 14.05 3.37
C ALA A 17 -2.76 13.64 4.82
N ILE A 18 -3.17 12.39 5.04
CA ILE A 18 -3.39 11.87 6.40
C ILE A 18 -2.15 12.24 7.20
N LEU A 19 -2.32 13.07 8.23
CA LEU A 19 -1.18 13.64 8.94
C LEU A 19 -0.39 12.48 9.57
N PRO A 20 0.95 12.57 9.69
CA PRO A 20 1.73 11.48 10.28
C PRO A 20 1.18 11.00 11.64
N GLY A 21 0.68 11.91 12.47
CA GLY A 21 0.06 11.58 13.76
C GLY A 21 -1.27 10.81 13.66
N GLU A 22 -2.03 10.95 12.56
CA GLU A 22 -3.24 10.16 12.31
C GLU A 22 -2.89 8.71 11.95
N PHE A 23 -1.83 8.49 11.15
CA PHE A 23 -1.33 7.15 10.86
C PHE A 23 -0.76 6.47 12.11
N ASP A 24 0.01 7.18 12.91
CA ASP A 24 0.56 6.65 14.16
C ASP A 24 -0.55 6.22 15.13
N ALA A 25 -1.62 7.01 15.25
CA ALA A 25 -2.78 6.67 16.08
C ALA A 25 -3.49 5.40 15.59
N LEU A 26 -3.64 5.23 14.26
CA LEU A 26 -4.20 4.02 13.66
C LEU A 26 -3.32 2.79 13.92
N PHE A 27 -2.00 2.90 13.78
CA PHE A 27 -1.08 1.80 14.07
C PHE A 27 -1.04 1.43 15.55
N HIS A 28 -1.17 2.39 16.46
CA HIS A 28 -1.32 2.11 17.88
C HIS A 28 -2.63 1.39 18.20
N GLY A 29 -3.73 1.78 17.56
CA GLY A 29 -5.01 1.08 17.65
C GLY A 29 -4.88 -0.36 17.18
N GLU A 30 -4.36 -0.55 15.97
CA GLU A 30 -4.27 -1.87 15.35
C GLU A 30 -3.37 -2.82 16.16
N ALA A 31 -2.25 -2.34 16.68
CA ALA A 31 -1.39 -3.16 17.53
C ALA A 31 -2.03 -3.58 18.86
N ARG A 32 -3.01 -2.82 19.37
CA ARG A 32 -3.70 -3.12 20.63
C ARG A 32 -4.93 -4.00 20.45
N THR A 33 -5.72 -3.75 19.40
CA THR A 33 -7.06 -4.35 19.26
C THR A 33 -7.20 -5.23 18.02
N GLY A 34 -6.30 -5.10 17.04
CA GLY A 34 -6.33 -5.87 15.80
C GLY A 34 -7.63 -5.70 15.02
N GLY A 35 -8.30 -4.56 15.15
CA GLY A 35 -9.64 -4.32 14.60
C GLY A 35 -9.69 -4.52 13.08
N PHE A 36 -8.68 -4.01 12.36
CA PHE A 36 -8.56 -4.19 10.91
C PHE A 36 -8.24 -5.65 10.59
N SER A 37 -7.19 -6.23 11.21
CA SER A 37 -6.79 -7.62 10.95
C SER A 37 -7.91 -8.62 11.25
N ARG A 38 -8.76 -8.35 12.25
CA ARG A 38 -9.95 -9.15 12.55
C ARG A 38 -10.95 -9.10 11.40
N VAL A 39 -11.24 -7.92 10.85
CA VAL A 39 -12.13 -7.78 9.69
C VAL A 39 -11.55 -8.52 8.48
N ALA A 40 -10.26 -8.35 8.21
CA ALA A 40 -9.58 -9.03 7.10
C ALA A 40 -9.72 -10.56 7.19
N ARG A 41 -9.54 -11.15 8.38
CA ARG A 41 -9.73 -12.60 8.61
C ARG A 41 -11.17 -13.08 8.46
N ILE A 42 -12.15 -12.23 8.78
CA ILE A 42 -13.58 -12.58 8.57
C ILE A 42 -13.89 -12.61 7.07
N VAL A 43 -13.37 -11.64 6.32
CA VAL A 43 -13.59 -11.53 4.86
C VAL A 43 -12.85 -12.62 4.10
N ASP A 44 -11.60 -12.88 4.48
CA ASP A 44 -10.75 -13.88 3.84
C ASP A 44 -10.09 -14.79 4.88
N PRO A 45 -10.77 -15.87 5.30
CA PRO A 45 -10.23 -16.82 6.26
C PRO A 45 -8.98 -17.58 5.78
N ALA A 46 -8.70 -17.57 4.47
CA ALA A 46 -7.52 -18.19 3.89
C ALA A 46 -6.28 -17.28 3.97
N LEU A 47 -6.46 -16.00 4.33
CA LEU A 47 -5.37 -15.05 4.43
C LEU A 47 -4.43 -15.48 5.57
N PRO A 48 -3.13 -15.65 5.30
CA PRO A 48 -2.19 -16.09 6.33
C PRO A 48 -2.27 -15.18 7.55
N PRO A 49 -2.60 -15.72 8.74
CA PRO A 49 -2.89 -14.91 9.91
C PRO A 49 -1.71 -14.03 10.32
N GLU A 50 -0.48 -14.46 10.01
CA GLU A 50 0.75 -13.74 10.30
C GLU A 50 1.07 -12.58 9.35
N ALA A 51 0.36 -12.49 8.21
CA ALA A 51 0.48 -11.35 7.30
C ALA A 51 -0.16 -10.09 7.88
N GLU A 52 -1.18 -10.22 8.75
CA GLU A 52 -1.93 -9.14 9.43
C GLU A 52 -1.89 -7.79 8.68
N PRO A 53 -2.47 -7.71 7.48
CA PRO A 53 -2.35 -6.52 6.67
C PRO A 53 -3.14 -5.37 7.30
N PHE A 54 -2.54 -4.19 7.32
CA PHE A 54 -3.26 -2.94 7.48
C PHE A 54 -3.56 -2.35 6.10
N SER A 55 -4.22 -3.16 5.26
CA SER A 55 -4.47 -2.88 3.83
C SER A 55 -5.57 -3.79 3.29
N PHE A 56 -6.00 -3.60 2.05
CA PHE A 56 -7.09 -4.40 1.46
C PHE A 56 -6.58 -5.64 0.73
N LEU A 57 -5.50 -6.22 1.27
CA LEU A 57 -4.88 -7.43 0.74
C LEU A 57 -5.74 -8.66 1.02
N CYS A 58 -5.92 -9.50 0.01
CA CYS A 58 -6.49 -10.84 0.13
C CYS A 58 -5.45 -11.89 -0.23
N THR A 59 -5.73 -13.15 0.08
CA THR A 59 -4.91 -14.33 -0.18
C THR A 59 -4.53 -14.43 -1.65
N ASP A 60 -5.50 -14.28 -2.55
CA ASP A 60 -5.26 -14.38 -3.99
C ASP A 60 -4.31 -13.28 -4.47
N LEU A 61 -4.47 -12.05 -3.98
CA LEU A 61 -3.57 -10.95 -4.31
C LEU A 61 -2.18 -11.14 -3.69
N LEU A 62 -2.08 -11.62 -2.45
CA LEU A 62 -0.79 -11.92 -1.80
C LEU A 62 0.00 -12.98 -2.57
N HIS A 63 -0.67 -14.06 -2.99
CA HIS A 63 -0.04 -15.10 -3.82
C HIS A 63 0.33 -14.59 -5.21
N HIS A 64 -0.50 -13.75 -5.83
CA HIS A 64 -0.16 -13.11 -7.09
C HIS A 64 1.11 -12.25 -6.94
N ILE A 65 1.19 -11.39 -5.90
CA ILE A 65 2.39 -10.59 -5.61
C ILE A 65 3.62 -11.49 -5.46
N ALA A 66 3.52 -12.57 -4.68
CA ALA A 66 4.63 -13.50 -4.48
C ALA A 66 5.13 -14.11 -5.80
N ALA A 67 4.20 -14.52 -6.68
CA ALA A 67 4.54 -15.07 -7.99
C ALA A 67 5.21 -14.04 -8.91
N GLU A 68 4.69 -12.81 -8.94
CA GLU A 68 5.20 -11.74 -9.82
C GLU A 68 6.57 -11.20 -9.38
N LEU A 69 6.82 -11.16 -8.07
CA LEU A 69 8.14 -10.82 -7.52
C LEU A 69 9.20 -11.84 -7.92
N ALA A 70 8.82 -13.11 -8.08
CA ALA A 70 9.69 -14.22 -8.46
C ALA A 70 11.00 -14.27 -7.66
N LEU A 71 10.91 -13.95 -6.36
CA LEU A 71 12.05 -13.90 -5.44
C LEU A 71 12.69 -15.28 -5.30
N LYS A 72 14.02 -15.29 -5.22
CA LYS A 72 14.80 -16.49 -4.95
C LYS A 72 15.43 -16.42 -3.56
N GLU A 73 15.83 -17.59 -3.07
CA GLU A 73 16.57 -17.70 -1.82
C GLU A 73 17.83 -16.81 -1.83
N GLY A 74 18.04 -16.08 -0.73
CA GLY A 74 19.18 -15.17 -0.57
C GLY A 74 19.08 -13.86 -1.35
N GLU A 75 17.98 -13.61 -2.08
CA GLU A 75 17.71 -12.31 -2.67
C GLU A 75 17.14 -11.32 -1.65
N VAL A 76 17.15 -10.03 -1.98
CA VAL A 76 16.66 -8.95 -1.10
C VAL A 76 15.38 -8.35 -1.67
N LEU A 77 14.31 -8.35 -0.87
CA LEU A 77 13.05 -7.66 -1.12
C LEU A 77 13.03 -6.29 -0.41
N ALA A 78 12.69 -5.21 -1.12
CA ALA A 78 12.27 -3.96 -0.51
C ALA A 78 10.74 -3.89 -0.38
N ASP A 79 10.22 -3.61 0.81
CA ASP A 79 8.79 -3.30 1.04
C ASP A 79 8.64 -1.79 1.27
N LEU A 80 8.13 -1.09 0.26
CA LEU A 80 8.01 0.36 0.19
C LEU A 80 6.66 0.81 0.75
N GLY A 81 6.68 1.39 1.94
CA GLY A 81 5.50 1.64 2.77
C GLY A 81 5.07 0.39 3.52
N CYS A 82 6.03 -0.24 4.22
CA CYS A 82 5.85 -1.57 4.81
C CYS A 82 4.85 -1.62 5.97
N GLY A 83 4.45 -0.47 6.51
CA GLY A 83 3.61 -0.37 7.70
C GLY A 83 4.19 -1.22 8.85
N ARG A 84 3.36 -2.11 9.40
CA ARG A 84 3.73 -3.02 10.50
C ARG A 84 4.55 -4.26 10.04
N GLY A 85 4.98 -4.28 8.78
CA GLY A 85 5.89 -5.29 8.20
C GLY A 85 5.26 -6.64 7.84
N GLY A 86 3.97 -6.83 8.05
CA GLY A 86 3.31 -8.15 7.92
C GLY A 86 3.44 -8.79 6.53
N PRO A 87 2.93 -8.16 5.45
CA PRO A 87 3.01 -8.73 4.11
C PRO A 87 4.46 -8.91 3.61
N GLY A 88 5.33 -7.92 3.81
CA GLY A 88 6.75 -8.01 3.43
C GLY A 88 7.49 -9.16 4.12
N LEU A 89 7.26 -9.36 5.43
CA LEU A 89 7.82 -10.49 6.18
C LEU A 89 7.32 -11.83 5.65
N TRP A 90 6.02 -11.92 5.34
CA TRP A 90 5.45 -13.14 4.77
C TRP A 90 6.06 -13.48 3.41
N LEU A 91 6.16 -12.50 2.51
CA LEU A 91 6.74 -12.65 1.18
C LEU A 91 8.21 -13.08 1.24
N ALA A 92 9.01 -12.39 2.07
CA ALA A 92 10.43 -12.71 2.22
C ALA A 92 10.65 -14.09 2.83
N ARG A 93 9.86 -14.47 3.85
CA ARG A 93 9.96 -15.80 4.46
C ARG A 93 9.59 -16.91 3.48
N ALA A 94 8.52 -16.74 2.70
CA ALA A 94 8.09 -17.71 1.70
C ALA A 94 9.15 -18.00 0.64
N ALA A 95 9.98 -17.00 0.30
CA ALA A 95 11.07 -17.12 -0.67
C ALA A 95 12.45 -17.42 -0.06
N HIS A 96 12.58 -17.49 1.28
CA HIS A 96 13.87 -17.51 1.98
C HIS A 96 14.78 -16.33 1.58
N ALA A 97 14.17 -15.15 1.40
CA ALA A 97 14.82 -13.91 1.04
C ALA A 97 15.06 -13.02 2.27
N ASP A 98 15.96 -12.05 2.12
CA ASP A 98 16.12 -10.92 3.04
C ASP A 98 15.05 -9.86 2.76
N LEU A 99 14.70 -9.09 3.80
CA LEU A 99 13.72 -8.02 3.75
C LEU A 99 14.31 -6.68 4.21
N VAL A 100 14.02 -5.63 3.44
CA VAL A 100 14.17 -4.24 3.84
C VAL A 100 12.82 -3.55 3.81
N GLY A 101 12.26 -3.19 4.96
CA GLY A 101 11.04 -2.38 5.02
C GLY A 101 11.36 -0.90 5.14
N VAL A 102 10.69 -0.07 4.35
CA VAL A 102 10.77 1.39 4.41
C VAL A 102 9.39 1.93 4.75
N ASP A 103 9.26 2.75 5.79
CA ASP A 103 8.02 3.46 6.09
C ASP A 103 8.34 4.83 6.70
N PHE A 104 7.48 5.82 6.48
CA PHE A 104 7.70 7.16 7.06
C PHE A 104 7.31 7.22 8.54
N SER A 105 6.48 6.28 9.02
CA SER A 105 6.02 6.23 10.41
C SER A 105 7.05 5.53 11.32
N PRO A 106 7.62 6.24 12.31
CA PRO A 106 8.49 5.61 13.31
C PRO A 106 7.75 4.56 14.14
N VAL A 107 6.45 4.74 14.39
CA VAL A 107 5.61 3.80 15.12
C VAL A 107 5.46 2.50 14.34
N ALA A 108 5.14 2.59 13.04
CA ALA A 108 5.03 1.42 12.17
C ALA A 108 6.34 0.63 12.10
N VAL A 109 7.47 1.32 11.90
CA VAL A 109 8.80 0.72 11.87
C VAL A 109 9.17 0.05 13.19
N ALA A 110 8.85 0.66 14.34
CA ALA A 110 9.10 0.06 15.65
C ALA A 110 8.30 -1.25 15.82
N GLN A 111 7.01 -1.25 15.41
CA GLN A 111 6.18 -2.45 15.44
C GLN A 111 6.66 -3.53 14.47
N ALA A 112 7.09 -3.15 13.27
CA ALA A 112 7.65 -4.07 12.28
C ALA A 112 8.92 -4.76 12.79
N ARG A 113 9.81 -4.02 13.48
CA ARG A 113 11.01 -4.59 14.15
C ARG A 113 10.63 -5.58 15.25
N GLN A 114 9.64 -5.24 16.09
CA GLN A 114 9.15 -6.15 17.13
C GLN A 114 8.56 -7.43 16.54
N ARG A 115 7.77 -7.32 15.47
CA ARG A 115 7.23 -8.47 14.75
C ARG A 115 8.36 -9.34 14.21
N ALA A 116 9.31 -8.74 13.48
CA ALA A 116 10.43 -9.46 12.88
C ALA A 116 11.28 -10.22 13.90
N ALA A 117 11.47 -9.70 15.11
CA ALA A 117 12.20 -10.38 16.18
C ALA A 117 11.55 -11.70 16.62
N THR A 118 10.25 -11.87 16.40
CA THR A 118 9.50 -13.11 16.70
C THR A 118 9.13 -13.89 15.44
N TYR A 119 9.43 -13.35 14.26
CA TYR A 119 9.09 -13.95 12.98
C TYR A 119 10.23 -14.89 12.53
N ALA A 120 9.98 -16.20 12.58
CA ALA A 120 10.99 -17.17 12.19
C ALA A 120 11.32 -17.06 10.68
N MET A 121 12.49 -16.48 10.37
CA MET A 121 13.02 -16.36 9.01
C MET A 121 14.41 -16.99 8.93
N LYS A 122 14.71 -17.57 7.75
CA LYS A 122 16.07 -17.99 7.41
C LYS A 122 16.93 -16.79 6.99
N GLY A 123 16.33 -15.83 6.28
CA GLY A 123 16.93 -14.54 5.96
C GLY A 123 16.81 -13.53 7.09
N THR A 124 17.29 -12.32 6.84
CA THR A 124 17.26 -11.16 7.74
C THR A 124 16.14 -10.21 7.37
N ALA A 125 15.59 -9.49 8.36
CA ALA A 125 14.62 -8.43 8.13
C ALA A 125 15.06 -7.16 8.87
N HIS A 126 15.18 -6.06 8.15
CA HIS A 126 15.51 -4.75 8.71
C HIS A 126 14.52 -3.69 8.22
N PHE A 127 14.29 -2.69 9.07
CA PHE A 127 13.28 -1.66 8.84
C PHE A 127 13.87 -0.28 9.09
N VAL A 128 13.62 0.65 8.19
CA VAL A 128 14.14 2.03 8.25
C VAL A 128 13.01 3.05 8.17
N VAL A 129 13.16 4.13 8.94
CA VAL A 129 12.23 5.27 8.90
C VAL A 129 12.70 6.21 7.80
N ASN A 130 12.03 6.19 6.64
CA ASN A 130 12.38 7.00 5.47
C ASN A 130 11.16 7.18 4.56
N GLY A 131 11.25 8.13 3.63
CA GLY A 131 10.17 8.42 2.67
C GLY A 131 10.25 7.58 1.40
N LEU A 132 9.14 7.52 0.66
CA LEU A 132 9.04 6.77 -0.60
C LEU A 132 9.83 7.41 -1.75
N THR A 133 10.08 8.71 -1.69
CA THR A 133 10.91 9.44 -2.67
C THR A 133 12.40 9.43 -2.32
N THR A 134 12.73 9.08 -1.07
CA THR A 134 14.10 9.04 -0.54
C THR A 134 14.20 7.92 0.49
N THR A 135 14.40 6.68 0.01
CA THR A 135 14.38 5.47 0.85
C THR A 135 15.63 5.31 1.72
N GLY A 136 16.72 6.00 1.36
CA GLY A 136 18.04 5.82 1.96
C GLY A 136 18.75 4.54 1.55
N LEU A 137 18.16 3.71 0.68
CA LEU A 137 18.78 2.47 0.21
C LEU A 137 19.81 2.76 -0.89
N PRO A 138 20.91 1.99 -0.98
CA PRO A 138 21.89 2.17 -2.05
C PRO A 138 21.26 1.92 -3.44
N ARG A 139 21.91 2.45 -4.48
CA ARG A 139 21.49 2.18 -5.86
C ARG A 139 21.70 0.69 -6.18
N ALA A 140 20.77 0.08 -6.90
CA ALA A 140 20.87 -1.30 -7.38
C ALA A 140 21.16 -2.34 -6.27
N SER A 141 20.64 -2.13 -5.06
CA SER A 141 20.92 -2.96 -3.89
C SER A 141 19.89 -4.06 -3.63
N VAL A 142 18.70 -3.99 -4.24
CA VAL A 142 17.63 -4.96 -4.02
C VAL A 142 17.25 -5.70 -5.30
N SER A 143 16.81 -6.95 -5.14
CA SER A 143 16.45 -7.85 -6.25
C SER A 143 15.01 -7.66 -6.69
N ALA A 144 14.12 -7.37 -5.75
CA ALA A 144 12.73 -7.02 -6.02
C ALA A 144 12.23 -5.96 -5.03
N ALA A 145 11.16 -5.28 -5.40
CA ALA A 145 10.48 -4.29 -4.57
C ALA A 145 8.97 -4.52 -4.65
N VAL A 146 8.28 -4.28 -3.54
CA VAL A 146 6.83 -4.29 -3.46
C VAL A 146 6.36 -2.99 -2.81
N SER A 147 5.22 -2.47 -3.24
CA SER A 147 4.49 -1.45 -2.48
C SER A 147 3.01 -1.83 -2.44
N ILE A 148 2.56 -2.25 -1.27
CA ILE A 148 1.16 -2.67 -1.07
C ILE A 148 0.38 -1.49 -0.54
N ASP A 149 -0.44 -0.89 -1.40
CA ASP A 149 -1.39 0.17 -1.08
C ASP A 149 -0.74 1.47 -0.55
N ALA A 150 0.58 1.61 -0.66
CA ALA A 150 1.34 2.71 -0.06
C ALA A 150 1.86 3.74 -1.07
N LEU A 151 2.41 3.32 -2.23
CA LEU A 151 3.06 4.22 -3.20
C LEU A 151 2.16 5.37 -3.66
N GLN A 152 0.84 5.16 -3.67
CA GLN A 152 -0.18 6.14 -4.04
C GLN A 152 -0.29 7.35 -3.11
N TYR A 153 0.26 7.23 -1.89
CA TYR A 153 0.32 8.28 -0.89
C TYR A 153 1.60 9.11 -0.99
N ALA A 154 2.51 8.80 -1.91
CA ALA A 154 3.64 9.68 -2.19
C ALA A 154 3.14 11.01 -2.77
N ASP A 155 3.64 12.12 -2.23
CA ASP A 155 3.36 13.47 -2.73
C ASP A 155 3.76 13.61 -4.21
N ASP A 156 4.91 13.03 -4.56
CA ASP A 156 5.39 12.90 -5.94
C ASP A 156 5.55 11.42 -6.31
N ARG A 157 4.55 10.89 -7.03
CA ARG A 157 4.54 9.50 -7.51
C ARG A 157 5.63 9.22 -8.54
N ALA A 158 5.98 10.22 -9.36
CA ALA A 158 7.03 10.06 -10.35
C ALA A 158 8.39 9.94 -9.64
N ALA A 159 8.66 10.78 -8.65
CA ALA A 159 9.86 10.68 -7.83
C ALA A 159 9.91 9.35 -7.04
N ALA A 160 8.79 8.91 -6.47
CA ALA A 160 8.73 7.62 -5.76
C ALA A 160 8.97 6.42 -6.70
N ALA A 161 8.44 6.46 -7.93
CA ALA A 161 8.70 5.45 -8.94
C ALA A 161 10.17 5.46 -9.41
N GLN A 162 10.76 6.64 -9.59
CA GLN A 162 12.18 6.78 -9.92
C GLN A 162 13.07 6.23 -8.78
N GLU A 163 12.70 6.49 -7.54
CA GLU A 163 13.41 5.97 -6.37
C GLU A 163 13.30 4.45 -6.28
N ALA A 164 12.11 3.88 -6.48
CA ALA A 164 11.91 2.43 -6.56
C ALA A 164 12.78 1.81 -7.67
N ARG A 165 12.86 2.44 -8.84
CA ARG A 165 13.76 1.99 -9.92
C ARG A 165 15.23 2.10 -9.53
N ARG A 166 15.65 3.19 -8.89
CA ARG A 166 17.04 3.45 -8.50
C ARG A 166 17.58 2.36 -7.57
N ILE A 167 16.78 1.89 -6.62
CA ILE A 167 17.20 0.89 -5.64
C ILE A 167 17.23 -0.53 -6.23
N LEU A 168 16.43 -0.79 -7.27
CA LEU A 168 16.38 -2.09 -7.94
C LEU A 168 17.64 -2.33 -8.78
N ARG A 169 18.19 -3.53 -8.70
CA ARG A 169 19.20 -4.02 -9.65
C ARG A 169 18.64 -4.06 -11.08
N PRO A 170 19.49 -4.09 -12.12
CA PRO A 170 19.03 -4.38 -13.48
C PRO A 170 18.24 -5.69 -13.52
N SER A 171 17.13 -5.72 -14.27
CA SER A 171 16.15 -6.82 -14.30
C SER A 171 15.45 -7.10 -12.96
N GLY A 172 15.59 -6.23 -11.96
CA GLY A 172 14.85 -6.30 -10.71
C GLY A 172 13.36 -6.03 -10.92
N ARG A 173 12.51 -6.70 -10.13
CA ARG A 173 11.05 -6.68 -10.30
C ARG A 173 10.39 -5.73 -9.30
N LEU A 174 9.36 -5.01 -9.75
CA LEU A 174 8.51 -4.18 -8.91
C LEU A 174 7.07 -4.68 -9.00
N VAL A 175 6.38 -4.75 -7.87
CA VAL A 175 4.92 -4.92 -7.81
C VAL A 175 4.31 -3.79 -6.98
N VAL A 176 3.36 -3.05 -7.57
CA VAL A 176 2.61 -1.98 -6.88
C VAL A 176 1.14 -2.35 -6.86
N THR A 177 0.51 -2.35 -5.68
CA THR A 177 -0.96 -2.45 -5.59
C THR A 177 -1.57 -1.07 -5.47
N GLY A 178 -2.73 -0.90 -6.09
CA GLY A 178 -3.38 0.39 -6.15
C GLY A 178 -4.84 0.31 -6.61
N TRP A 179 -5.39 1.48 -6.89
CA TRP A 179 -6.75 1.67 -7.35
C TRP A 179 -6.70 2.52 -8.61
N HIS A 180 -7.31 2.01 -9.66
CA HIS A 180 -7.53 2.76 -10.89
C HIS A 180 -8.99 3.18 -10.99
N PRO A 181 -9.27 4.43 -11.38
CA PRO A 181 -10.63 4.88 -11.63
C PRO A 181 -11.21 4.15 -12.84
N LEU A 182 -12.48 3.76 -12.79
CA LEU A 182 -13.20 3.25 -13.97
C LEU A 182 -13.41 4.36 -15.01
N SER A 183 -13.59 5.60 -14.55
CA SER A 183 -13.63 6.80 -15.38
C SER A 183 -12.57 7.79 -14.87
N PRO A 184 -11.46 8.00 -15.59
CA PRO A 184 -10.46 8.99 -15.21
C PRO A 184 -11.08 10.37 -14.98
N GLY A 185 -10.68 11.03 -13.89
CA GLY A 185 -11.16 12.36 -13.51
C GLY A 185 -12.52 12.40 -12.82
N ASP A 186 -13.13 11.26 -12.46
CA ASP A 186 -14.42 11.25 -11.77
C ASP A 186 -14.37 12.05 -10.45
N PRO A 187 -15.09 13.18 -10.32
CA PRO A 187 -14.96 14.08 -9.18
C PRO A 187 -15.46 13.47 -7.87
N ARG A 188 -16.22 12.37 -7.92
CA ARG A 188 -16.69 11.62 -6.75
C ARG A 188 -15.56 10.85 -6.06
N LEU A 189 -14.48 10.58 -6.79
CA LEU A 189 -13.30 9.92 -6.25
C LEU A 189 -12.40 10.92 -5.52
N PRO A 190 -11.60 10.47 -4.53
CA PRO A 190 -10.54 11.27 -3.94
C PRO A 190 -9.52 11.68 -4.99
N GLU A 191 -8.96 12.89 -4.89
CA GLU A 191 -7.98 13.42 -5.87
C GLU A 191 -6.89 12.41 -6.21
N ARG A 192 -6.30 11.79 -5.17
CA ARG A 192 -5.29 10.73 -5.33
C ARG A 192 -5.71 9.56 -6.22
N HIS A 193 -6.99 9.23 -6.34
CA HIS A 193 -7.46 8.12 -7.18
C HIS A 193 -8.04 8.58 -8.52
N ARG A 194 -8.37 9.87 -8.70
CA ARG A 194 -9.01 10.39 -9.93
C ARG A 194 -8.17 10.17 -11.17
N HIS A 195 -6.86 10.25 -11.02
CA HIS A 195 -5.91 10.20 -12.14
C HIS A 195 -4.82 9.15 -11.91
N SER A 196 -5.09 8.13 -11.10
CA SER A 196 -4.15 7.03 -10.91
C SER A 196 -3.97 6.24 -12.21
N ASP A 197 -2.77 6.29 -12.75
CA ASP A 197 -2.31 5.49 -13.88
C ASP A 197 -0.88 4.99 -13.58
N TRP A 198 -0.80 3.89 -12.83
CA TRP A 198 0.49 3.31 -12.46
C TRP A 198 1.33 2.87 -13.66
N PRO A 199 0.77 2.25 -14.71
CA PRO A 199 1.54 1.93 -15.91
C PRO A 199 2.23 3.14 -16.52
N ALA A 200 1.51 4.26 -16.69
CA ALA A 200 2.11 5.48 -17.21
C ALA A 200 3.21 6.03 -16.30
N VAL A 201 2.99 6.05 -14.98
CA VAL A 201 3.97 6.51 -13.99
C VAL A 201 5.24 5.64 -14.02
N LEU A 202 5.10 4.32 -14.06
CA LEU A 202 6.24 3.39 -14.08
C LEU A 202 7.00 3.45 -15.41
N CYS A 203 6.30 3.51 -16.55
CA CYS A 203 6.94 3.71 -17.85
C CYS A 203 7.72 5.04 -17.89
N ALA A 204 7.17 6.13 -17.37
CA ALA A 204 7.84 7.42 -17.30
C ALA A 204 9.08 7.42 -16.39
N ALA A 205 9.08 6.59 -15.33
CA ALA A 205 10.27 6.34 -14.51
C ALA A 205 11.32 5.45 -15.21
N GLY A 206 11.00 4.89 -16.38
CA GLY A 206 11.86 4.05 -17.20
C GLY A 206 11.87 2.58 -16.81
N PHE A 207 10.79 2.10 -16.17
CA PHE A 207 10.52 0.66 -16.10
C PHE A 207 10.13 0.12 -17.48
N THR A 208 10.37 -1.18 -17.66
CA THR A 208 10.00 -1.97 -18.83
C THR A 208 9.09 -3.12 -18.42
N ALA A 209 8.51 -3.85 -19.39
CA ALA A 209 7.59 -4.96 -19.15
C ALA A 209 6.51 -4.62 -18.11
N VAL A 210 5.88 -3.45 -18.29
CA VAL A 210 4.89 -2.91 -17.35
C VAL A 210 3.53 -3.52 -17.68
N GLU A 211 2.97 -4.29 -16.74
CA GLU A 211 1.67 -4.95 -16.91
C GLU A 211 0.72 -4.56 -15.78
N CYS A 212 -0.56 -4.38 -16.11
CA CYS A 212 -1.60 -4.03 -15.14
C CYS A 212 -2.60 -5.17 -15.03
N HIS A 213 -2.62 -5.81 -13.87
CA HIS A 213 -3.50 -6.92 -13.56
C HIS A 213 -4.65 -6.45 -12.68
N ALA A 214 -5.84 -6.96 -12.97
CA ALA A 214 -7.02 -6.75 -12.13
C ALA A 214 -7.88 -8.00 -12.14
N ARG A 215 -8.43 -8.35 -10.98
CA ARG A 215 -9.40 -9.45 -10.83
C ARG A 215 -10.62 -8.94 -10.07
N PRO A 216 -11.86 -9.28 -10.49
CA PRO A 216 -13.06 -8.87 -9.76
C PRO A 216 -12.99 -9.16 -8.26
N ALA A 217 -12.52 -10.36 -7.90
CA ALA A 217 -12.36 -10.80 -6.51
C ALA A 217 -11.52 -9.84 -5.64
N TRP A 218 -10.54 -9.14 -6.21
CA TRP A 218 -9.73 -8.16 -5.47
C TRP A 218 -10.53 -6.90 -5.14
N SER A 219 -11.34 -6.41 -6.08
CA SER A 219 -12.27 -5.30 -5.83
C SER A 219 -13.39 -5.72 -4.87
N ASP A 220 -13.92 -6.94 -5.02
CA ASP A 220 -14.98 -7.46 -4.16
C ASP A 220 -14.51 -7.61 -2.70
N THR A 221 -13.26 -8.05 -2.50
CA THR A 221 -12.65 -8.12 -1.15
C THR A 221 -12.55 -6.73 -0.53
N TYR A 222 -12.11 -5.73 -1.30
CA TYR A 222 -12.05 -4.33 -0.85
C TYR A 222 -13.42 -3.85 -0.33
N GLU A 223 -14.48 -4.04 -1.11
CA GLU A 223 -15.83 -3.67 -0.66
C GLU A 223 -16.32 -4.50 0.53
N SER A 224 -15.98 -5.78 0.56
CA SER A 224 -16.38 -6.70 1.64
C SER A 224 -15.76 -6.32 2.98
N ILE A 225 -14.49 -5.89 3.01
CA ILE A 225 -13.83 -5.38 4.22
C ILE A 225 -14.63 -4.22 4.82
N TYR A 226 -15.03 -3.25 4.00
CA TYR A 226 -15.86 -2.14 4.50
C TYR A 226 -17.24 -2.59 4.97
N ARG A 227 -17.92 -3.46 4.23
CA ARG A 227 -19.25 -3.96 4.63
C ARG A 227 -19.17 -4.72 5.96
N VAL A 228 -18.21 -5.63 6.10
CA VAL A 228 -18.02 -6.41 7.33
C VAL A 228 -17.64 -5.50 8.49
N ALA A 229 -16.75 -4.52 8.29
CA ALA A 229 -16.40 -3.56 9.33
C ALA A 229 -17.63 -2.84 9.89
N LEU A 230 -18.57 -2.42 9.02
CA LEU A 230 -19.82 -1.77 9.44
C LEU A 230 -20.79 -2.74 10.12
N GLN A 231 -20.79 -4.02 9.76
CA GLN A 231 -21.65 -5.05 10.37
C GLN A 231 -21.22 -5.44 11.79
N LEU A 232 -19.95 -5.22 12.17
CA LEU A 232 -19.44 -5.52 13.51
C LEU A 232 -20.02 -4.62 14.63
N GLY A 233 -20.83 -3.61 14.30
CA GLY A 233 -21.53 -2.78 15.29
C GLY A 233 -20.63 -1.72 15.94
N ASP A 234 -20.89 -1.41 17.20
CA ASP A 234 -20.13 -0.40 17.97
C ASP A 234 -18.68 -0.86 18.19
N PRO A 235 -17.67 -0.08 17.75
CA PRO A 235 -16.26 -0.43 17.95
C PRO A 235 -15.81 -0.32 19.41
N GLY A 236 -16.56 0.34 20.29
CA GLY A 236 -16.13 0.59 21.68
C GLY A 236 -14.74 1.23 21.72
N PRO A 237 -13.75 0.66 22.45
CA PRO A 237 -12.39 1.20 22.53
C PRO A 237 -11.49 0.84 21.32
N ASP A 238 -11.99 0.07 20.34
CA ASP A 238 -11.23 -0.38 19.16
C ASP A 238 -11.06 0.75 18.14
N THR A 239 -10.02 1.56 18.32
CA THR A 239 -9.75 2.71 17.45
C THR A 239 -9.39 2.31 16.01
N ALA A 240 -8.84 1.11 15.79
CA ALA A 240 -8.58 0.60 14.46
C ALA A 240 -9.88 0.25 13.72
N LEU A 241 -10.80 -0.47 14.38
CA LEU A 241 -12.12 -0.73 13.81
C LEU A 241 -12.90 0.57 13.60
N ALA A 242 -12.87 1.50 14.56
CA ALA A 242 -13.53 2.79 14.44
C ALA A 242 -13.00 3.60 13.23
N GLY A 243 -11.67 3.60 13.02
CA GLY A 243 -11.02 4.21 11.86
C GLY A 243 -11.49 3.57 10.55
N LEU A 244 -11.50 2.24 10.48
CA LEU A 244 -11.96 1.49 9.31
C LEU A 244 -13.44 1.73 9.01
N GLN A 245 -14.30 1.75 10.03
CA GLN A 245 -15.73 2.06 9.87
C GLN A 245 -15.96 3.50 9.39
N SER A 246 -15.20 4.45 9.92
CA SER A 246 -15.23 5.85 9.49
C SER A 246 -14.84 5.98 8.02
N GLU A 247 -13.78 5.29 7.60
CA GLU A 247 -13.38 5.22 6.20
C GLU A 247 -14.43 4.52 5.33
N ALA A 248 -14.97 3.39 5.78
CA ALA A 248 -16.01 2.64 5.08
C ALA A 248 -17.23 3.50 4.75
N ARG A 249 -17.72 4.31 5.71
CA ARG A 249 -18.85 5.24 5.47
C ARG A 249 -18.54 6.28 4.40
N ARG A 250 -17.29 6.75 4.30
CA ARG A 250 -16.86 7.73 3.29
C ARG A 250 -16.59 7.11 1.93
N ARG A 251 -16.12 5.86 1.88
CA ARG A 251 -15.54 5.25 0.68
C ARG A 251 -16.44 4.21 0.01
N LEU A 252 -17.23 3.46 0.79
CA LEU A 252 -18.11 2.44 0.24
C LEU A 252 -19.10 2.98 -0.81
N PRO A 253 -19.70 4.19 -0.68
CA PRO A 253 -20.59 4.73 -1.70
C PRO A 253 -19.94 4.94 -3.07
N THR A 254 -18.62 5.09 -3.13
CA THR A 254 -17.86 5.31 -4.38
C THR A 254 -16.88 4.18 -4.70
N ALA A 255 -16.88 3.10 -3.91
CA ALA A 255 -15.96 1.97 -4.09
C ALA A 255 -16.10 1.31 -5.48
N HIS A 256 -17.34 1.18 -5.97
CA HIS A 256 -17.67 0.65 -7.30
C HIS A 256 -17.13 1.48 -8.47
N LEU A 257 -16.60 2.69 -8.22
CA LEU A 257 -15.97 3.55 -9.23
C LEU A 257 -14.46 3.30 -9.34
N LEU A 258 -13.90 2.47 -8.47
CA LEU A 258 -12.50 2.06 -8.47
C LEU A 258 -12.39 0.58 -8.82
N ARG A 259 -11.30 0.24 -9.49
CA ARG A 259 -10.84 -1.12 -9.67
C ARG A 259 -9.54 -1.30 -8.93
N ARG A 260 -9.45 -2.33 -8.09
CA ARG A 260 -8.19 -2.73 -7.46
C ARG A 260 -7.28 -3.34 -8.52
N VAL A 261 -6.02 -2.91 -8.54
CA VAL A 261 -5.02 -3.35 -9.51
C VAL A 261 -3.74 -3.79 -8.80
N ALA A 262 -3.01 -4.71 -9.44
CA ALA A 262 -1.60 -4.97 -9.19
C ALA A 262 -0.85 -4.63 -10.48
N VAL A 263 0.14 -3.76 -10.41
CA VAL A 263 0.96 -3.35 -11.56
C VAL A 263 2.36 -3.90 -11.36
N THR A 264 2.81 -4.69 -12.33
CA THR A 264 4.14 -5.29 -12.35
C THR A 264 5.04 -4.50 -13.29
N ALA A 265 6.33 -4.52 -13.02
CA ALA A 265 7.32 -3.82 -13.82
C ALA A 265 8.72 -4.40 -13.63
N VAL A 266 9.60 -4.23 -14.63
CA VAL A 266 10.99 -4.67 -14.59
C VAL A 266 11.92 -3.46 -14.74
N SER A 267 12.89 -3.34 -13.85
CA SER A 267 13.93 -2.31 -13.91
C SER A 267 14.84 -2.58 -15.11
N GLY A 268 14.84 -1.66 -16.07
CA GLY A 268 15.71 -1.67 -17.25
C GLY A 268 17.08 -1.05 -16.99
#